data_AF-A0A966SIX3-F1
#
_entry.id   AF-A0A966SIX3-F1
#
_cell.length_a   1.000
_cell.length_b   1.000
_cell.length_c   1.000
_cell.angle_alpha   90.00
_cell.angle_beta   90.00
_cell.angle_gamma   90.00
#
_symmetry.space_group_name_H-M   'P 1'
#
loop_
_entity.id
_entity.type
_entity.pdbx_description
1 polymer ?
#
loop_
_entity_poly.entity_id
_entity_poly.type
_entity_poly.pdbx_seq_one_letter_code
_entity_poly.pdbx_strand_id
1 'polypeptide(L)'
;ARVMVNRLWLHHFGAGLVKTPSDFGLRAEIPSHPELLDWLARRFVTEGWSLKAMHRLLLTSAAYQQASEVEGRTRPALAARPSTLDPDNRLLWRANRQRLDFEELRDSLLVASGELDLAAGGKPVDMFTSKRRSLYGLVDRQYLPGVFRVFDFANPDLHIPQRHETTVSQQALFFLNHPFVAARGKALASRADFKALSSPEEKVRLLYRALYQREPSPAQAAAAVRFIADAEANQPQAPKPPPENQWRYGYGEFDEVMRKLKSFAALPHFTGKAWQGGPNWPDAKLGWAQLTAEGGHAGNDVQHAVIRRWIAPRDCVVSIAGRIAHETSAGDGVRAFIVHSQLGQLRTVTVHNSAEDMRVTSTVVKSGDTLDFVVDYRANLNSDEFKWSPVITELNTAAAAGAPVLVKEWDAKKDFRGVDMPSLPPLQPWEQLVQVLLSANEFLFVD
;
A
#
# COMPACT_ATOMS: atom_id res chain seq x y z
N ALA A 1 -31.18 -30.40 12.23
CA ALA A 1 -31.19 -30.66 10.76
C ALA A 1 -31.46 -29.39 9.94
N ARG A 2 -32.63 -28.75 10.04
CA ARG A 2 -32.99 -27.53 9.27
C ARG A 2 -31.92 -26.42 9.32
N VAL A 3 -31.44 -26.06 10.51
CA VAL A 3 -30.38 -25.03 10.68
C VAL A 3 -29.12 -25.37 9.89
N MET A 4 -28.63 -26.62 9.98
CA MET A 4 -27.42 -27.03 9.27
C MET A 4 -27.60 -27.01 7.76
N VAL A 5 -28.74 -27.52 7.27
CA VAL A 5 -29.07 -27.47 5.84
C VAL A 5 -29.16 -26.03 5.35
N ASN A 6 -29.76 -25.13 6.13
CA ASN A 6 -29.84 -23.72 5.78
C ASN A 6 -28.46 -23.05 5.69
N ARG A 7 -27.53 -23.41 6.59
CA ARG A 7 -26.14 -22.96 6.52
C ARG A 7 -25.41 -23.50 5.29
N LEU A 8 -25.57 -24.79 4.98
CA LEU A 8 -25.00 -25.37 3.75
C LEU A 8 -25.55 -24.68 2.51
N TRP A 9 -26.86 -24.45 2.48
CA TRP A 9 -27.52 -23.72 1.40
C TRP A 9 -26.97 -22.31 1.26
N LEU A 10 -26.89 -21.55 2.37
CA LEU A 10 -26.29 -20.22 2.40
C LEU A 10 -24.88 -20.20 1.77
N HIS A 11 -24.02 -21.16 2.13
CA HIS A 11 -22.66 -21.22 1.60
C HIS A 11 -22.57 -21.53 0.10
N HIS A 12 -23.55 -22.23 -0.49
CA HIS A 12 -23.52 -22.53 -1.93
C HIS A 12 -24.32 -21.54 -2.77
N PHE A 13 -25.36 -20.93 -2.20
CA PHE A 13 -26.30 -20.07 -2.93
C PHE A 13 -26.21 -18.58 -2.53
N GLY A 14 -25.37 -18.22 -1.57
CA GLY A 14 -25.12 -16.85 -1.10
C GLY A 14 -26.17 -16.31 -0.13
N ALA A 15 -27.38 -16.86 -0.16
CA ALA A 15 -28.46 -16.56 0.77
C ALA A 15 -29.12 -17.85 1.28
N GLY A 16 -29.42 -17.91 2.58
CA GLY A 16 -30.14 -19.03 3.19
C GLY A 16 -31.61 -19.05 2.77
N LEU A 17 -32.22 -20.24 2.79
CA LEU A 17 -33.68 -20.40 2.67
C LEU A 17 -34.41 -19.62 3.77
N VAL A 18 -33.81 -19.56 4.96
CA VAL A 18 -34.13 -18.61 6.02
C VAL A 18 -32.95 -17.64 6.13
N LYS A 19 -33.24 -16.34 6.10
CA LYS A 19 -32.20 -15.29 6.12
C LYS A 19 -31.34 -15.32 7.37
N THR A 20 -31.90 -15.71 8.52
CA THR A 20 -31.19 -15.86 9.79
C THR A 20 -30.51 -17.23 9.87
N PRO A 21 -29.16 -17.34 9.72
CA PRO A 21 -28.52 -18.65 9.53
C PRO A 21 -28.48 -19.51 10.80
N SER A 22 -28.64 -18.89 11.98
CA SER A 22 -28.56 -19.57 13.28
C SER A 22 -29.84 -19.49 14.12
N ASP A 23 -30.83 -18.69 13.70
CA ASP A 23 -32.05 -18.47 14.48
C ASP A 23 -33.27 -18.81 13.62
N PHE A 24 -33.99 -19.84 14.05
CA PHE A 24 -35.24 -20.33 13.46
C PHE A 24 -36.42 -20.11 14.42
N GLY A 25 -36.29 -19.19 15.37
CA GLY A 25 -37.30 -18.88 16.37
C GLY A 25 -38.58 -18.31 15.75
N LEU A 26 -39.60 -18.11 16.60
CA LEU A 26 -40.94 -17.65 16.19
C LEU A 26 -40.95 -16.26 15.53
N ARG A 27 -39.86 -15.51 15.63
CA ARG A 27 -39.67 -14.19 15.01
C ARG A 27 -38.83 -14.23 13.73
N ALA A 28 -38.33 -15.39 13.33
CA ALA A 28 -37.59 -15.55 12.09
C ALA A 28 -38.55 -15.43 10.90
N GLU A 29 -38.05 -14.88 9.78
CA GLU A 29 -38.81 -14.89 8.52
C GLU A 29 -39.16 -16.33 8.12
N ILE A 30 -40.33 -16.48 7.49
CA ILE A 30 -40.74 -17.75 6.90
C ILE A 30 -39.71 -18.12 5.80
N PRO A 31 -39.29 -19.40 5.72
CA PRO A 31 -38.38 -19.84 4.67
C PRO A 31 -38.92 -19.49 3.28
N SER A 32 -38.04 -19.10 2.34
CA SER A 32 -38.43 -18.91 0.94
C SER A 32 -39.09 -20.15 0.34
N HIS A 33 -38.57 -21.34 0.67
CA HIS A 33 -39.06 -22.63 0.20
C HIS A 33 -39.20 -23.60 1.38
N PRO A 34 -40.32 -23.56 2.14
CA PRO A 34 -40.47 -24.32 3.37
C PRO A 34 -40.48 -25.84 3.14
N GLU A 35 -41.15 -26.30 2.08
CA GLU A 35 -41.19 -27.73 1.74
C GLU A 35 -39.82 -28.28 1.33
N LEU A 36 -39.05 -27.49 0.58
CA LEU A 36 -37.69 -27.84 0.19
C LEU A 36 -36.77 -27.95 1.40
N LEU A 37 -36.82 -26.96 2.30
CA LEU A 37 -36.06 -26.99 3.55
C LEU A 37 -36.36 -28.26 4.37
N ASP A 38 -37.64 -28.63 4.46
CA ASP A 38 -38.08 -29.81 5.20
C ASP A 38 -37.64 -31.11 4.56
N TRP A 39 -37.72 -31.18 3.24
CA TRP A 39 -37.25 -32.31 2.47
C TRP A 39 -35.73 -32.51 2.62
N LEU A 40 -34.95 -31.45 2.45
CA LEU A 40 -33.50 -31.47 2.64
C LEU A 40 -33.13 -31.84 4.08
N ALA A 41 -33.82 -31.29 5.08
CA ALA A 41 -33.57 -31.60 6.48
C ALA A 41 -33.87 -33.07 6.82
N ARG A 42 -34.98 -33.63 6.31
CA ARG A 42 -35.28 -35.06 6.45
C ARG A 42 -34.22 -35.92 5.78
N ARG A 43 -33.86 -35.59 4.55
CA ARG A 43 -32.83 -36.31 3.79
C ARG A 43 -31.48 -36.31 4.50
N PHE A 44 -31.08 -35.17 5.05
CA PHE A 44 -29.84 -35.05 5.81
C PHE A 44 -29.79 -36.02 7.00
N VAL A 45 -30.90 -36.15 7.74
CA VAL A 45 -31.01 -37.08 8.87
C VAL A 45 -30.99 -38.53 8.39
N THR A 46 -31.74 -38.86 7.35
CA THR A 46 -31.83 -40.24 6.82
C THR A 46 -30.52 -40.73 6.21
N GLU A 47 -29.70 -39.82 5.65
CA GLU A 47 -28.37 -40.12 5.11
C GLU A 47 -27.27 -40.07 6.20
N GLY A 48 -27.63 -40.20 7.48
CA GLY A 48 -26.68 -40.29 8.58
C GLY A 48 -25.91 -39.00 8.83
N TRP A 49 -26.52 -37.84 8.56
CA TRP A 49 -25.91 -36.51 8.76
C TRP A 49 -24.65 -36.28 7.92
N SER A 50 -24.53 -36.97 6.79
CA SER A 50 -23.38 -36.85 5.88
C SER A 50 -23.35 -35.50 5.15
N LEU A 51 -22.44 -34.62 5.58
CA LEU A 51 -22.20 -33.34 4.90
C LEU A 51 -21.80 -33.55 3.44
N LYS A 52 -20.96 -34.54 3.16
CA LYS A 52 -20.48 -34.86 1.81
C LYS A 52 -21.63 -35.26 0.86
N ALA A 53 -22.59 -36.03 1.35
CA ALA A 53 -23.76 -36.42 0.56
C ALA A 53 -24.65 -35.20 0.26
N MET A 54 -24.88 -34.34 1.27
CA MET A 54 -25.63 -33.10 1.11
C MET A 54 -24.96 -32.12 0.14
N HIS A 55 -23.64 -31.92 0.25
CA HIS A 55 -22.87 -31.12 -0.71
C HIS A 55 -23.05 -31.64 -2.13
N ARG A 56 -22.88 -32.94 -2.36
CA ARG A 56 -23.07 -33.53 -3.69
C ARG A 56 -24.46 -33.25 -4.22
N LEU A 57 -25.50 -33.48 -3.42
CA LEU A 57 -26.88 -33.22 -3.81
C LEU A 57 -27.12 -31.77 -4.25
N LEU A 58 -26.64 -30.80 -3.46
CA LEU A 58 -26.78 -29.38 -3.78
C LEU A 58 -26.00 -29.00 -5.04
N LEU A 59 -24.72 -29.38 -5.12
CA LEU A 59 -23.82 -29.03 -6.22
C LEU A 59 -24.18 -29.67 -7.56
N THR A 60 -24.89 -30.81 -7.54
CA THR A 60 -25.41 -31.45 -8.76
C THR A 60 -26.85 -31.07 -9.09
N SER A 61 -27.45 -30.12 -8.35
CA SER A 61 -28.81 -29.68 -8.61
C SER A 61 -28.88 -28.72 -9.80
N ALA A 62 -30.00 -28.74 -10.53
CA ALA A 62 -30.25 -27.80 -11.61
C ALA A 62 -30.26 -26.33 -11.11
N ALA A 63 -30.61 -26.10 -9.84
CA ALA A 63 -30.59 -24.77 -9.23
C ALA A 63 -29.16 -24.24 -9.04
N TYR A 64 -28.22 -25.09 -8.60
CA TYR A 64 -26.82 -24.69 -8.44
C TYR A 64 -26.11 -24.50 -9.79
N GLN A 65 -26.48 -25.30 -10.80
CA GLN A 65 -25.85 -25.26 -12.13
C GLN A 65 -26.40 -24.17 -13.06
N GLN A 66 -27.21 -23.24 -12.55
CA GLN A 66 -27.66 -22.07 -13.33
C GLN A 66 -26.48 -21.12 -13.58
N ALA A 67 -26.60 -20.29 -14.62
CA ALA A 67 -25.65 -19.21 -14.87
C ALA A 67 -26.12 -17.92 -14.17
N SER A 68 -25.18 -17.08 -13.73
CA SER A 68 -25.52 -15.76 -13.16
C SER A 68 -25.69 -14.67 -14.23
N GLU A 69 -25.06 -14.83 -15.39
CA GLU A 69 -25.20 -13.95 -16.55
C GLU A 69 -26.43 -14.33 -17.39
N VAL A 70 -27.34 -13.37 -17.56
CA VAL A 70 -28.59 -13.55 -18.32
C VAL A 70 -28.48 -12.92 -19.72
N GLU A 71 -27.46 -12.10 -19.96
CA GLU A 71 -27.35 -11.25 -21.17
C GLU A 71 -26.74 -11.97 -22.39
N GLY A 72 -26.03 -13.08 -22.20
CA GLY A 72 -25.35 -13.80 -23.29
C GLY A 72 -26.00 -15.12 -23.74
N ARG A 73 -26.86 -15.72 -22.90
CA ARG A 73 -27.49 -17.02 -23.17
C ARG A 73 -29.01 -16.90 -23.05
N THR A 74 -29.64 -16.76 -24.22
CA THR A 74 -31.04 -17.09 -24.47
C THR A 74 -32.08 -16.18 -23.78
N ARG A 75 -32.44 -15.11 -24.50
CA ARG A 75 -33.67 -14.27 -24.42
C ARG A 75 -33.67 -13.13 -23.38
N PRO A 76 -33.23 -11.92 -23.78
CA PRO A 76 -33.42 -10.67 -23.01
C PRO A 76 -34.88 -10.44 -22.56
N ALA A 77 -35.85 -10.90 -23.36
CA ALA A 77 -37.28 -10.82 -23.04
C ALA A 77 -37.72 -11.73 -21.87
N LEU A 78 -36.98 -12.80 -21.55
CA LEU A 78 -37.26 -13.67 -20.39
C LEU A 78 -36.65 -13.12 -19.09
N ALA A 79 -35.66 -12.22 -19.17
CA ALA A 79 -34.95 -11.67 -18.00
C ALA A 79 -35.65 -10.47 -17.35
N ALA A 80 -36.38 -9.67 -18.15
CA ALA A 80 -36.98 -8.41 -17.69
C ALA A 80 -38.13 -8.58 -16.68
N ARG A 81 -38.86 -9.71 -16.75
CA ARG A 81 -39.99 -9.98 -15.86
C ARG A 81 -39.54 -10.58 -14.51
N PRO A 82 -38.62 -11.56 -14.44
CA PRO A 82 -38.08 -12.04 -13.17
C PRO A 82 -37.30 -10.98 -12.40
N SER A 83 -36.51 -10.13 -13.08
CA SER A 83 -35.71 -9.08 -12.40
C SER A 83 -36.57 -8.02 -11.71
N THR A 84 -37.79 -7.78 -12.19
CA THR A 84 -38.75 -6.85 -11.57
C THR A 84 -39.60 -7.51 -10.49
N LEU A 85 -39.92 -8.81 -10.63
CA LEU A 85 -40.74 -9.54 -9.66
C LEU A 85 -39.95 -10.11 -8.47
N ASP A 86 -38.69 -10.47 -8.69
CA ASP A 86 -37.78 -11.05 -7.69
C ASP A 86 -36.36 -10.46 -7.85
N PRO A 87 -36.18 -9.17 -7.51
CA PRO A 87 -34.90 -8.48 -7.66
C PRO A 87 -33.80 -9.08 -6.77
N ASP A 88 -34.18 -9.61 -5.60
CA ASP A 88 -33.27 -10.28 -4.66
C ASP A 88 -32.92 -11.71 -5.07
N ASN A 89 -33.48 -12.21 -6.19
CA ASN A 89 -33.33 -13.58 -6.68
C ASN A 89 -33.63 -14.63 -5.59
N ARG A 90 -34.64 -14.37 -4.74
CA ARG A 90 -35.08 -15.25 -3.64
C ARG A 90 -35.65 -16.56 -4.15
N LEU A 91 -36.16 -16.59 -5.38
CA LEU A 91 -36.70 -17.77 -6.07
C LEU A 91 -35.66 -18.49 -6.94
N LEU A 92 -34.40 -18.00 -6.98
CA LEU A 92 -33.27 -18.64 -7.66
C LEU A 92 -33.57 -18.93 -9.14
N TRP A 93 -33.96 -17.89 -9.86
CA TRP A 93 -34.18 -17.93 -11.30
C TRP A 93 -32.88 -17.75 -12.10
N ARG A 94 -31.78 -17.38 -11.42
CA ARG A 94 -30.40 -17.38 -11.90
C ARG A 94 -29.43 -17.74 -10.76
N ALA A 95 -28.16 -17.98 -11.07
CA ALA A 95 -27.14 -18.08 -10.02
C ALA A 95 -26.83 -16.69 -9.41
N ASN A 96 -26.56 -16.68 -8.11
CA ASN A 96 -26.11 -15.48 -7.40
C ASN A 96 -24.61 -15.36 -7.52
N ARG A 97 -24.12 -14.19 -7.95
CA ARG A 97 -22.69 -13.88 -7.87
C ARG A 97 -22.29 -13.78 -6.41
N GLN A 98 -21.23 -14.47 -6.03
CA GLN A 98 -20.72 -14.48 -4.66
C GLN A 98 -19.36 -13.84 -4.64
N ARG A 99 -19.14 -12.92 -3.68
CA ARG A 99 -17.83 -12.33 -3.49
C ARG A 99 -16.93 -13.36 -2.80
N LEU A 100 -15.68 -13.43 -3.23
CA LEU A 100 -14.66 -14.23 -2.54
C LEU A 100 -14.41 -13.67 -1.14
N ASP A 101 -14.34 -14.57 -0.16
CA ASP A 101 -13.81 -14.24 1.17
C ASP A 101 -12.32 -13.85 1.06
N PHE A 102 -11.78 -13.14 2.07
CA PHE A 102 -10.36 -12.73 2.06
C PHE A 102 -9.40 -13.89 1.81
N GLU A 103 -9.64 -15.03 2.46
CA GLU A 103 -8.82 -16.24 2.32
C GLU A 103 -8.86 -16.79 0.90
N GLU A 104 -10.06 -16.82 0.30
CA GLU A 104 -10.27 -17.31 -1.07
C GLU A 104 -9.65 -16.34 -2.08
N LEU A 105 -9.84 -15.04 -1.88
CA LEU A 105 -9.23 -13.99 -2.68
C LEU A 105 -7.69 -14.10 -2.67
N ARG A 106 -7.10 -14.22 -1.48
CA ARG A 106 -5.64 -14.36 -1.33
C ARG A 106 -5.14 -15.63 -2.01
N ASP A 107 -5.83 -16.75 -1.83
CA ASP A 107 -5.44 -18.01 -2.45
C ASP A 107 -5.61 -17.94 -3.99
N SER A 108 -6.67 -17.31 -4.50
CA SER A 108 -6.89 -17.05 -5.93
C SER A 108 -5.77 -16.21 -6.55
N LEU A 109 -5.29 -15.18 -5.84
CA LEU A 109 -4.13 -14.37 -6.24
C LEU A 109 -2.86 -15.22 -6.42
N LEU A 110 -2.65 -16.20 -5.55
CA LEU A 110 -1.50 -17.13 -5.61
C LEU A 110 -1.69 -18.24 -6.65
N VAL A 111 -2.92 -18.71 -6.86
CA VAL A 111 -3.25 -19.69 -7.91
C VAL A 111 -3.01 -19.08 -9.28
N ALA A 112 -3.57 -17.89 -9.53
CA ALA A 112 -3.41 -17.20 -10.80
C ALA A 112 -1.93 -17.00 -11.16
N SER A 113 -1.12 -16.54 -10.20
CA SER A 113 0.31 -16.31 -10.41
C SER A 113 1.16 -17.60 -10.45
N GLY A 114 0.58 -18.76 -10.16
CA GLY A 114 1.27 -20.06 -10.17
C GLY A 114 2.17 -20.30 -8.97
N GLU A 115 1.89 -19.66 -7.83
CA GLU A 115 2.75 -19.68 -6.64
C GLU A 115 2.15 -20.39 -5.44
N LEU A 116 0.85 -20.73 -5.46
CA LEU A 116 0.19 -21.36 -4.32
C LEU A 116 0.87 -22.67 -3.93
N ASP A 117 1.33 -22.74 -2.68
CA ASP A 117 1.85 -23.96 -2.08
C ASP A 117 0.73 -24.77 -1.40
N LEU A 118 0.55 -26.00 -1.88
CA LEU A 118 -0.47 -26.95 -1.43
C LEU A 118 0.02 -27.92 -0.34
N ALA A 119 1.27 -27.79 0.13
CA ALA A 119 1.80 -28.62 1.21
C ALA A 119 0.89 -28.59 2.45
N ALA A 120 0.60 -29.76 3.01
CA ALA A 120 -0.31 -29.91 4.14
C ALA A 120 0.42 -29.95 5.50
N GLY A 121 -0.23 -29.42 6.55
CA GLY A 121 0.27 -29.44 7.93
C GLY A 121 1.38 -28.42 8.23
N GLY A 122 2.08 -28.57 9.36
CA GLY A 122 3.18 -27.68 9.77
C GLY A 122 2.75 -26.44 10.56
N LYS A 123 3.73 -25.60 10.90
CA LYS A 123 3.52 -24.39 11.73
C LYS A 123 2.77 -23.29 10.95
N PRO A 124 1.99 -22.45 11.64
CA PRO A 124 1.35 -21.29 11.01
C PRO A 124 2.40 -20.30 10.50
N VAL A 125 2.05 -19.56 9.45
CA VAL A 125 2.96 -18.63 8.74
C VAL A 125 2.28 -17.29 8.50
N ASP A 126 3.06 -16.22 8.37
CA ASP A 126 2.51 -14.92 7.99
C ASP A 126 1.92 -14.94 6.57
N MET A 127 0.70 -14.42 6.41
CA MET A 127 -0.06 -14.56 5.16
C MET A 127 0.49 -13.71 4.01
N PHE A 128 1.18 -12.59 4.26
CA PHE A 128 1.67 -11.71 3.19
C PHE A 128 3.08 -12.06 2.71
N THR A 129 3.85 -12.74 3.56
CA THR A 129 5.20 -13.23 3.22
C THR A 129 5.20 -14.68 2.72
N SER A 130 4.18 -15.47 3.09
CA SER A 130 4.05 -16.87 2.69
C SER A 130 3.21 -17.07 1.43
N LYS A 131 3.52 -18.14 0.70
CA LYS A 131 2.77 -18.63 -0.47
C LYS A 131 1.84 -19.81 -0.16
N ARG A 132 1.80 -20.26 1.10
CA ARG A 132 0.92 -21.36 1.53
C ARG A 132 -0.54 -20.92 1.50
N ARG A 133 -1.44 -21.91 1.37
CA ARG A 133 -2.89 -21.71 1.52
C ARG A 133 -3.20 -20.91 2.78
N SER A 134 -4.18 -20.01 2.68
CA SER A 134 -4.63 -19.15 3.78
C SER A 134 -5.06 -19.95 5.02
N LEU A 135 -5.48 -21.21 4.82
CA LEU A 135 -5.74 -22.18 5.90
C LEU A 135 -4.58 -22.32 6.91
N TYR A 136 -3.33 -22.15 6.47
CA TYR A 136 -2.13 -22.24 7.33
C TYR A 136 -1.62 -20.88 7.79
N GLY A 137 -2.37 -19.81 7.55
CA GLY A 137 -1.99 -18.46 7.97
C GLY A 137 -2.09 -18.28 9.48
N LEU A 138 -1.16 -17.53 10.06
CA LEU A 138 -1.18 -17.13 11.46
C LEU A 138 -2.26 -16.06 11.66
N VAL A 139 -3.18 -16.33 12.58
CA VAL A 139 -4.16 -15.34 13.06
C VAL A 139 -3.83 -15.02 14.52
N ASP A 140 -3.22 -13.87 14.74
CA ASP A 140 -3.10 -13.29 16.07
C ASP A 140 -4.42 -12.60 16.43
N ARG A 141 -5.14 -13.16 17.42
CA ARG A 141 -6.45 -12.65 17.84
C ARG A 141 -6.34 -11.29 18.54
N GLN A 142 -5.22 -11.01 19.20
CA GLN A 142 -4.99 -9.73 19.88
C GLN A 142 -4.57 -8.64 18.88
N TYR A 143 -3.82 -9.02 17.84
CA TYR A 143 -3.23 -8.08 16.89
C TYR A 143 -3.61 -8.42 15.44
N LEU A 144 -4.91 -8.38 15.14
CA LEU A 144 -5.41 -8.64 13.80
C LEU A 144 -4.98 -7.53 12.81
N PRO A 145 -4.28 -7.85 11.70
CA PRO A 145 -3.88 -6.88 10.69
C PRO A 145 -5.06 -6.08 10.13
N GLY A 146 -4.86 -4.78 9.90
CA GLY A 146 -5.91 -3.87 9.41
C GLY A 146 -6.52 -4.29 8.06
N VAL A 147 -5.72 -4.88 7.18
CA VAL A 147 -6.16 -5.44 5.89
C VAL A 147 -7.23 -6.52 6.05
N PHE A 148 -7.17 -7.37 7.08
CA PHE A 148 -8.21 -8.38 7.29
C PHE A 148 -9.55 -7.73 7.62
N ARG A 149 -9.54 -6.61 8.35
CA ARG A 149 -10.76 -5.83 8.63
C ARG A 149 -11.33 -5.17 7.38
N VAL A 150 -10.46 -4.73 6.46
CA VAL A 150 -10.87 -4.13 5.18
C VAL A 150 -11.61 -5.15 4.30
N PHE A 151 -11.29 -6.44 4.40
CA PHE A 151 -11.93 -7.52 3.64
C PHE A 151 -12.87 -8.38 4.50
N ASP A 152 -13.52 -7.77 5.48
CA ASP A 152 -14.58 -8.37 6.30
C ASP A 152 -14.24 -9.75 6.91
N PHE A 153 -12.98 -9.95 7.29
CA PHE A 153 -12.51 -11.19 7.89
C PHE A 153 -13.32 -11.53 9.16
N ALA A 154 -13.62 -12.81 9.35
CA ALA A 154 -14.39 -13.25 10.52
C ALA A 154 -13.66 -12.89 11.82
N ASN A 155 -14.39 -12.27 12.75
CA ASN A 155 -13.85 -11.98 14.07
C ASN A 155 -13.46 -13.31 14.76
N PRO A 156 -12.18 -13.51 15.14
CA PRO A 156 -11.71 -14.78 15.68
C PRO A 156 -12.15 -15.05 17.14
N ASP A 157 -12.75 -14.06 17.81
CA ASP A 157 -13.19 -14.15 19.21
C ASP A 157 -14.70 -14.38 19.36
N LEU A 158 -15.46 -14.27 18.26
CA LEU A 158 -16.92 -14.35 18.28
C LEU A 158 -17.43 -15.47 17.36
N HIS A 159 -18.62 -15.98 17.67
CA HIS A 159 -19.35 -16.84 16.74
C HIS A 159 -19.92 -16.00 15.58
N ILE A 160 -19.42 -16.24 14.37
CA ILE A 160 -19.83 -15.55 13.15
C ILE A 160 -20.60 -16.54 12.25
N PRO A 161 -21.95 -16.50 12.26
CA PRO A 161 -22.75 -17.41 11.44
C PRO A 161 -22.82 -17.00 9.96
N GLN A 162 -22.51 -15.74 9.67
CA GLN A 162 -22.39 -15.15 8.33
C GLN A 162 -21.50 -13.92 8.45
N ARG A 163 -20.60 -13.71 7.50
CA ARG A 163 -19.76 -12.51 7.42
C ARG A 163 -20.56 -11.36 6.82
N HIS A 164 -20.28 -10.15 7.28
CA HIS A 164 -20.80 -8.96 6.61
C HIS A 164 -20.01 -8.74 5.31
N GLU A 165 -20.64 -8.18 4.31
CA GLU A 165 -19.95 -7.78 3.08
C GLU A 165 -20.00 -6.26 2.97
N THR A 166 -18.85 -5.62 2.99
CA THR A 166 -18.71 -4.18 2.80
C THR A 166 -17.99 -3.88 1.50
N THR A 167 -18.45 -2.85 0.79
CA THR A 167 -17.81 -2.32 -0.40
C THR A 167 -17.18 -0.99 -0.04
N VAL A 168 -15.88 -0.99 0.23
CA VAL A 168 -15.14 0.20 0.69
C VAL A 168 -13.96 0.49 -0.22
N SER A 169 -13.62 1.77 -0.39
CA SER A 169 -12.55 2.20 -1.31
C SER A 169 -11.17 1.65 -0.92
N GLN A 170 -10.96 1.33 0.36
CA GLN A 170 -9.74 0.71 0.86
C GLN A 170 -9.46 -0.65 0.21
N GLN A 171 -10.49 -1.42 -0.18
CA GLN A 171 -10.30 -2.68 -0.90
C GLN A 171 -9.68 -2.44 -2.28
N ALA A 172 -10.20 -1.46 -3.04
CA ALA A 172 -9.62 -1.08 -4.33
C ALA A 172 -8.19 -0.54 -4.17
N LEU A 173 -7.95 0.30 -3.17
CA LEU A 173 -6.61 0.83 -2.86
C LEU A 173 -5.62 -0.28 -2.49
N PHE A 174 -6.08 -1.38 -1.87
CA PHE A 174 -5.24 -2.55 -1.62
C PHE A 174 -4.73 -3.16 -2.93
N PHE A 175 -5.59 -3.36 -3.93
CA PHE A 175 -5.15 -3.91 -5.23
C PHE A 175 -4.17 -2.98 -5.97
N LEU A 176 -4.39 -1.68 -5.88
CA LEU A 176 -3.55 -0.69 -6.57
C LEU A 176 -2.18 -0.50 -5.92
N ASN A 177 -2.07 -0.65 -4.59
CA ASN A 177 -0.88 -0.19 -3.86
C ASN A 177 -0.17 -1.27 -3.05
N HIS A 178 -0.85 -2.38 -2.72
CA HIS A 178 -0.27 -3.34 -1.78
C HIS A 178 0.87 -4.16 -2.44
N PRO A 179 2.04 -4.29 -1.80
CA PRO A 179 3.18 -5.05 -2.34
C PRO A 179 2.86 -6.49 -2.73
N PHE A 180 1.96 -7.13 -1.98
CA PHE A 180 1.49 -8.48 -2.28
C PHE A 180 0.87 -8.57 -3.68
N VAL A 181 0.00 -7.62 -4.06
CA VAL A 181 -0.70 -7.65 -5.35
C VAL A 181 0.26 -7.31 -6.48
N ALA A 182 1.11 -6.30 -6.28
CA ALA A 182 2.17 -5.96 -7.24
C ALA A 182 3.12 -7.16 -7.50
N ALA A 183 3.48 -7.91 -6.46
CA ALA A 183 4.29 -9.12 -6.61
C ALA A 183 3.59 -10.19 -7.47
N ARG A 184 2.27 -10.37 -7.34
CA ARG A 184 1.49 -11.27 -8.22
C ARG A 184 1.46 -10.82 -9.67
N GLY A 185 1.33 -9.51 -9.91
CA GLY A 185 1.48 -8.92 -11.24
C GLY A 185 2.82 -9.30 -11.90
N LYS A 186 3.92 -9.13 -11.14
CA LYS A 186 5.28 -9.49 -11.57
C LYS A 186 5.46 -10.98 -11.82
N ALA A 187 4.97 -11.81 -10.89
CA ALA A 187 5.10 -13.26 -10.99
C ALA A 187 4.35 -13.82 -12.20
N LEU A 188 3.12 -13.36 -12.45
CA LEU A 188 2.33 -13.80 -13.61
C LEU A 188 3.01 -13.41 -14.92
N ALA A 189 3.46 -12.16 -15.05
CA ALA A 189 4.20 -11.68 -16.23
C ALA A 189 5.59 -12.36 -16.38
N SER A 190 6.11 -12.96 -15.31
CA SER A 190 7.39 -13.66 -15.30
C SER A 190 7.31 -15.14 -15.66
N ARG A 191 6.10 -15.72 -15.76
CA ARG A 191 5.91 -17.14 -16.08
C ARG A 191 6.50 -17.50 -17.45
N ALA A 192 7.01 -18.71 -17.56
CA ALA A 192 7.67 -19.19 -18.78
C ALA A 192 6.70 -19.28 -19.97
N ASP A 193 5.47 -19.75 -19.73
CA ASP A 193 4.41 -19.84 -20.75
C ASP A 193 3.99 -18.46 -21.25
N PHE A 194 3.90 -17.46 -20.37
CA PHE A 194 3.63 -16.07 -20.75
C PHE A 194 4.78 -15.46 -21.57
N LYS A 195 6.03 -15.68 -21.17
CA LYS A 195 7.22 -15.16 -21.87
C LYS A 195 7.48 -15.82 -23.22
N ALA A 196 7.07 -17.08 -23.39
CA ALA A 196 7.21 -17.81 -24.65
C ALA A 196 6.29 -17.26 -25.75
N LEU A 197 5.20 -16.57 -25.40
CA LEU A 197 4.28 -15.98 -26.36
C LEU A 197 4.88 -14.72 -26.99
N SER A 198 4.67 -14.58 -28.30
CA SER A 198 5.16 -13.43 -29.07
C SER A 198 4.05 -12.43 -29.37
N SER A 199 2.81 -12.89 -29.60
CA SER A 199 1.66 -12.02 -29.90
C SER A 199 1.10 -11.40 -28.61
N PRO A 200 0.84 -10.07 -28.60
CA PRO A 200 0.10 -9.42 -27.53
C PRO A 200 -1.28 -10.03 -27.28
N GLU A 201 -2.00 -10.40 -28.35
CA GLU A 201 -3.33 -11.00 -28.26
C GLU A 201 -3.29 -12.37 -27.57
N GLU A 202 -2.30 -13.20 -27.89
CA GLU A 202 -2.11 -14.49 -27.22
C GLU A 202 -1.78 -14.32 -25.74
N LYS A 203 -0.92 -13.34 -25.40
CA LYS A 203 -0.63 -12.99 -24.01
C LYS A 203 -1.88 -12.56 -23.26
N VAL A 204 -2.70 -11.69 -23.85
CA VAL A 204 -3.97 -11.27 -23.26
C VAL A 204 -4.90 -12.47 -23.04
N ARG A 205 -5.04 -13.37 -24.02
CA ARG A 205 -5.84 -14.60 -23.84
C ARG A 205 -5.33 -15.46 -22.69
N LEU A 206 -4.01 -15.63 -22.55
CA LEU A 206 -3.43 -16.35 -21.43
C LEU A 206 -3.78 -15.70 -20.10
N LEU A 207 -3.66 -14.36 -19.99
CA LEU A 207 -4.03 -13.63 -18.77
C LEU A 207 -5.51 -13.83 -18.41
N TYR A 208 -6.42 -13.72 -19.39
CA TYR A 208 -7.85 -13.93 -19.17
C TYR A 208 -8.18 -15.36 -18.73
N ARG A 209 -7.54 -16.37 -19.31
CA ARG A 209 -7.69 -17.77 -18.88
C ARG A 209 -7.14 -17.99 -17.46
N ALA A 210 -6.01 -17.37 -17.14
CA ALA A 210 -5.37 -17.52 -15.82
C ALA A 210 -6.15 -16.81 -14.71
N LEU A 211 -6.78 -15.67 -15.01
CA LEU A 211 -7.45 -14.81 -14.03
C LEU A 211 -8.96 -15.05 -13.94
N TYR A 212 -9.63 -15.25 -15.08
CA TYR A 212 -11.09 -15.35 -15.19
C TYR A 212 -11.58 -16.69 -15.74
N GLN A 213 -10.67 -17.61 -16.07
CA GLN A 213 -11.02 -18.95 -16.60
C GLN A 213 -11.86 -18.94 -17.88
N ARG A 214 -11.77 -17.87 -18.69
CA ARG A 214 -12.47 -17.73 -19.97
C ARG A 214 -11.66 -16.96 -21.00
N GLU A 215 -12.14 -16.91 -22.23
CA GLU A 215 -11.59 -16.03 -23.28
C GLU A 215 -12.01 -14.57 -23.06
N PRO A 216 -11.16 -13.59 -23.43
CA PRO A 216 -11.58 -12.20 -23.56
C PRO A 216 -12.57 -12.04 -24.72
N SER A 217 -13.53 -11.14 -24.59
CA SER A 217 -14.31 -10.68 -25.75
C SER A 217 -13.41 -9.92 -26.73
N PRO A 218 -13.80 -9.77 -28.02
CA PRO A 218 -13.01 -9.00 -28.98
C PRO A 218 -12.71 -7.57 -28.51
N ALA A 219 -13.68 -6.92 -27.86
CA ALA A 219 -13.52 -5.57 -27.30
C ALA A 219 -12.55 -5.55 -26.10
N GLN A 220 -12.62 -6.55 -25.22
CA GLN A 220 -11.70 -6.70 -24.08
C GLN A 220 -10.26 -6.95 -24.56
N ALA A 221 -10.08 -7.82 -25.55
CA ALA A 221 -8.78 -8.10 -26.14
C ALA A 221 -8.16 -6.85 -26.77
N ALA A 222 -8.94 -6.12 -27.59
CA ALA A 222 -8.49 -4.89 -28.22
C ALA A 222 -8.14 -3.79 -27.19
N ALA A 223 -8.94 -3.64 -26.14
CA ALA A 223 -8.67 -2.68 -25.07
C ALA A 223 -7.39 -3.03 -24.28
N ALA A 224 -7.16 -4.31 -23.97
CA ALA A 224 -5.96 -4.76 -23.27
C ALA A 224 -4.69 -4.57 -24.12
N VAL A 225 -4.73 -4.90 -25.42
CA VAL A 225 -3.61 -4.67 -26.33
C VAL A 225 -3.31 -3.17 -26.46
N ARG A 226 -4.35 -2.34 -26.61
CA ARG A 226 -4.20 -0.87 -26.63
C ARG A 226 -3.58 -0.35 -25.34
N PHE A 227 -4.04 -0.83 -24.18
CA PHE A 227 -3.46 -0.44 -22.89
C PHE A 227 -1.96 -0.71 -22.82
N ILE A 228 -1.49 -1.86 -23.32
CA ILE A 228 -0.06 -2.18 -23.37
C ILE A 228 0.69 -1.21 -24.27
N ALA A 229 0.18 -0.95 -25.49
CA ALA A 229 0.80 0.00 -26.41
C ALA A 229 0.89 1.40 -25.80
N ASP A 230 -0.18 1.86 -25.15
CA ASP A 230 -0.22 3.15 -24.45
C ASP A 230 0.77 3.18 -23.28
N ALA A 231 0.86 2.10 -22.50
CA ALA A 231 1.79 1.99 -21.36
C ALA A 231 3.26 1.88 -21.81
N GLU A 232 3.54 1.27 -22.96
CA GLU A 232 4.88 1.22 -23.57
C GLU A 232 5.28 2.59 -24.15
N ALA A 233 4.35 3.28 -24.80
CA ALA A 233 4.56 4.65 -25.29
C ALA A 233 4.73 5.67 -24.16
N ASN A 234 3.97 5.47 -23.07
CA ASN A 234 4.04 6.27 -21.85
C ASN A 234 4.97 5.65 -20.81
N GLN A 235 5.97 4.84 -21.22
CA GLN A 235 6.91 4.19 -20.32
C GLN A 235 7.29 5.18 -19.23
N PRO A 236 7.04 4.86 -17.94
CA PRO A 236 7.41 5.77 -16.88
C PRO A 236 8.90 6.02 -17.03
N GLN A 237 9.29 7.27 -17.38
CA GLN A 237 10.64 7.73 -17.11
C GLN A 237 10.95 7.23 -15.71
N ALA A 238 12.04 6.47 -15.55
CA ALA A 238 12.49 5.95 -14.26
C ALA A 238 12.16 7.02 -13.23
N PRO A 239 11.24 6.75 -12.29
CA PRO A 239 10.48 7.79 -11.63
C PRO A 239 11.48 8.85 -11.21
N LYS A 240 11.36 10.06 -11.76
CA LYS A 240 12.07 11.19 -11.17
C LYS A 240 11.74 11.06 -9.70
N PRO A 241 12.74 10.92 -8.81
CA PRO A 241 12.51 10.66 -7.42
C PRO A 241 11.40 11.61 -6.97
N PRO A 242 10.37 11.12 -6.27
CA PRO A 242 9.12 11.84 -6.09
C PRO A 242 9.41 13.32 -5.77
N PRO A 243 8.74 14.30 -6.38
CA PRO A 243 9.01 15.72 -6.14
C PRO A 243 8.57 16.20 -4.75
N GLU A 244 8.63 15.33 -3.75
CA GLU A 244 8.22 15.57 -2.37
C GLU A 244 9.15 14.85 -1.40
N ASN A 245 10.45 14.98 -1.57
CA ASN A 245 11.28 15.37 -0.44
C ASN A 245 12.35 16.31 -0.98
N GLN A 246 12.16 17.62 -0.81
CA GLN A 246 13.22 18.58 -1.12
C GLN A 246 14.43 18.39 -0.18
N TRP A 247 14.26 17.62 0.91
CA TRP A 247 15.31 17.32 1.86
C TRP A 247 16.18 16.11 1.45
N ARG A 248 17.48 16.22 1.69
CA ARG A 248 18.47 15.15 1.70
C ARG A 248 19.21 15.21 3.05
N TYR A 249 19.62 14.05 3.54
CA TYR A 249 20.28 13.91 4.83
C TYR A 249 21.64 13.27 4.60
N GLY A 250 22.68 13.96 5.06
CA GLY A 250 24.05 13.62 4.68
C GLY A 250 25.07 14.13 5.67
N TYR A 251 26.31 14.02 5.24
CA TYR A 251 27.48 14.57 5.91
C TYR A 251 28.44 15.19 4.89
N GLY A 252 29.37 16.02 5.34
CA GLY A 252 30.39 16.61 4.49
C GLY A 252 31.20 17.69 5.19
N GLU A 253 31.91 18.48 4.39
CA GLU A 253 32.85 19.49 4.89
C GLU A 253 32.42 20.90 4.47
N PHE A 254 32.45 21.83 5.41
CA PHE A 254 32.34 23.26 5.14
C PHE A 254 33.75 23.87 4.96
N ASP A 255 33.97 24.57 3.86
CA ASP A 255 35.22 25.29 3.60
C ASP A 255 35.13 26.71 4.19
N GLU A 256 35.90 26.96 5.26
CA GLU A 256 35.89 28.25 5.95
C GLU A 256 36.48 29.41 5.12
N VAL A 257 37.41 29.10 4.21
CA VAL A 257 38.07 30.11 3.37
C VAL A 257 37.14 30.54 2.26
N MET A 258 36.56 29.56 1.56
CA MET A 258 35.62 29.80 0.46
C MET A 258 34.21 30.17 0.95
N ARG A 259 33.92 29.93 2.24
CA ARG A 259 32.59 30.07 2.87
C ARG A 259 31.52 29.31 2.09
N LYS A 260 31.85 28.10 1.64
CA LYS A 260 31.00 27.24 0.82
C LYS A 260 31.09 25.80 1.29
N LEU A 261 30.09 25.01 0.92
CA LEU A 261 30.15 23.58 1.17
C LEU A 261 31.14 22.94 0.18
N LYS A 262 32.13 22.22 0.71
CA LYS A 262 33.17 21.54 -0.07
C LYS A 262 32.72 20.17 -0.54
N SER A 263 31.96 19.45 0.28
CA SER A 263 31.50 18.10 -0.02
C SER A 263 30.13 17.81 0.59
N PHE A 264 29.41 16.88 -0.03
CA PHE A 264 28.17 16.32 0.51
C PHE A 264 28.07 14.85 0.09
N ALA A 265 27.90 13.96 1.06
CA ALA A 265 27.59 12.55 0.85
C ALA A 265 26.34 12.19 1.66
N ALA A 266 25.49 11.32 1.11
CA ALA A 266 24.30 10.87 1.82
C ALA A 266 24.67 9.97 3.00
N LEU A 267 23.95 10.09 4.11
CA LEU A 267 24.05 9.12 5.21
C LEU A 267 23.43 7.79 4.72
N PRO A 268 24.13 6.65 4.88
CA PRO A 268 23.76 5.41 4.21
C PRO A 268 22.66 4.61 4.92
N HIS A 269 22.33 4.91 6.17
CA HIS A 269 21.43 4.09 6.97
C HIS A 269 20.30 4.89 7.63
N PHE A 270 19.06 4.44 7.47
CA PHE A 270 17.89 4.98 8.16
C PHE A 270 17.32 3.95 9.14
N THR A 271 17.16 4.34 10.41
CA THR A 271 16.71 3.45 11.49
C THR A 271 15.18 3.38 11.64
N GLY A 272 14.44 4.09 10.79
CA GLY A 272 13.02 4.42 11.00
C GLY A 272 12.80 5.76 11.70
N LYS A 273 13.81 6.27 12.43
CA LYS A 273 13.72 7.54 13.19
C LYS A 273 14.91 8.48 12.99
N ALA A 274 16.05 7.96 12.53
CA ALA A 274 17.28 8.74 12.32
C ALA A 274 18.05 8.27 11.09
N TRP A 275 18.75 9.21 10.45
CA TRP A 275 19.78 8.96 9.44
C TRP A 275 21.14 8.92 10.12
N GLN A 276 21.95 7.91 9.85
CA GLN A 276 23.26 7.69 10.47
C GLN A 276 24.20 6.87 9.58
N GLY A 277 25.44 6.69 10.04
CA GLY A 277 26.50 6.05 9.23
C GLY A 277 26.37 4.55 9.00
N GLY A 278 25.64 3.83 9.85
CA GLY A 278 25.49 2.39 9.75
C GLY A 278 24.44 1.86 10.74
N PRO A 279 24.24 0.54 10.83
CA PRO A 279 23.28 -0.05 11.78
C PRO A 279 23.67 0.17 13.25
N ASN A 280 24.96 0.38 13.52
CA ASN A 280 25.47 0.74 14.83
C ASN A 280 25.68 2.25 14.92
N TRP A 281 25.47 2.82 16.11
CA TRP A 281 25.77 4.21 16.41
C TRP A 281 26.53 4.28 17.75
N PRO A 282 27.79 4.74 17.77
CA PRO A 282 28.53 5.31 16.64
C PRO A 282 28.91 4.29 15.55
N ASP A 283 28.94 4.75 14.29
CA ASP A 283 29.40 3.98 13.14
C ASP A 283 30.94 3.90 13.10
N ALA A 284 31.48 2.82 12.53
CA ALA A 284 32.93 2.61 12.47
C ALA A 284 33.68 3.64 11.59
N LYS A 285 33.01 4.25 10.61
CA LYS A 285 33.59 5.24 9.69
C LYS A 285 33.11 6.65 9.96
N LEU A 286 31.80 6.83 10.12
CA LEU A 286 31.16 8.13 10.26
C LEU A 286 30.90 8.51 11.72
N GLY A 287 31.22 7.61 12.67
CA GLY A 287 31.18 7.90 14.09
C GLY A 287 29.79 8.29 14.58
N TRP A 288 29.73 9.43 15.27
CA TRP A 288 28.50 9.93 15.88
C TRP A 288 27.58 10.67 14.91
N ALA A 289 27.96 10.86 13.65
CA ALA A 289 27.16 11.60 12.67
C ALA A 289 25.73 11.04 12.56
N GLN A 290 24.76 11.83 13.02
CA GLN A 290 23.35 11.45 13.01
C GLN A 290 22.45 12.67 12.79
N LEU A 291 21.37 12.46 12.04
CA LEU A 291 20.27 13.42 11.89
C LEU A 291 18.95 12.76 12.27
N THR A 292 18.14 13.44 13.08
CA THR A 292 16.77 13.02 13.44
C THR A 292 15.76 14.03 12.88
N ALA A 293 14.46 13.90 13.15
CA ALA A 293 13.51 14.95 12.76
C ALA A 293 13.80 16.31 13.46
N GLU A 294 14.32 16.26 14.69
CA GLU A 294 14.42 17.41 15.61
C GLU A 294 15.82 18.01 15.73
N GLY A 295 16.85 17.25 15.37
CA GLY A 295 18.24 17.70 15.49
C GLY A 295 19.20 16.61 15.03
N GLY A 296 20.12 16.23 15.90
CA GLY A 296 21.11 15.20 15.60
C GLY A 296 22.30 15.25 16.54
N HIS A 297 23.39 14.64 16.10
CA HIS A 297 24.70 14.74 16.71
C HIS A 297 25.70 15.05 15.61
N ALA A 298 26.63 15.98 15.88
CA ALA A 298 27.69 16.29 14.94
C ALA A 298 28.55 15.05 14.66
N GLY A 299 29.20 15.01 13.49
CA GLY A 299 30.17 13.95 13.21
C GLY A 299 31.46 14.11 14.00
N ASN A 300 32.37 13.16 13.81
CA ASN A 300 33.61 13.08 14.59
C ASN A 300 34.70 14.10 14.18
N ASP A 301 34.47 14.83 13.10
CA ASP A 301 35.39 15.85 12.62
C ASP A 301 34.64 16.83 11.69
N VAL A 302 35.33 17.86 11.22
CA VAL A 302 34.76 18.89 10.33
C VAL A 302 34.44 18.35 8.93
N GLN A 303 35.02 17.22 8.52
CA GLN A 303 34.76 16.57 7.23
C GLN A 303 33.50 15.71 7.28
N HIS A 304 33.05 15.36 8.49
CA HIS A 304 31.85 14.60 8.78
C HIS A 304 30.75 15.45 9.43
N ALA A 305 30.76 16.77 9.22
CA ALA A 305 29.67 17.65 9.63
C ALA A 305 28.34 17.09 9.12
N VAL A 306 27.30 17.06 9.94
CA VAL A 306 25.99 16.59 9.49
C VAL A 306 25.26 17.69 8.73
N ILE A 307 24.60 17.31 7.64
CA ILE A 307 24.01 18.25 6.69
C ILE A 307 22.58 17.84 6.41
N ARG A 308 21.63 18.73 6.71
CA ARG A 308 20.31 18.71 6.07
C ARG A 308 20.38 19.59 4.84
N ARG A 309 20.13 19.04 3.67
CA ARG A 309 20.15 19.75 2.39
C ARG A 309 18.74 19.92 1.88
N TRP A 310 18.30 21.15 1.64
CA TRP A 310 17.09 21.43 0.87
C TRP A 310 17.45 21.78 -0.57
N ILE A 311 16.71 21.25 -1.53
CA ILE A 311 16.88 21.53 -2.97
C ILE A 311 15.67 22.32 -3.47
N ALA A 312 15.93 23.49 -4.04
CA ALA A 312 14.89 24.36 -4.58
C ALA A 312 14.13 23.68 -5.73
N PRO A 313 12.80 23.54 -5.63
CA PRO A 313 12.01 22.87 -6.67
C PRO A 313 11.74 23.76 -7.89
N ARG A 314 11.90 25.07 -7.72
CA ARG A 314 11.67 26.11 -8.74
C ARG A 314 12.35 27.40 -8.33
N ASP A 315 12.37 28.35 -9.25
CA ASP A 315 12.82 29.71 -8.98
C ASP A 315 11.84 30.40 -8.04
N CYS A 316 12.32 30.89 -6.90
CA CYS A 316 11.51 31.64 -5.94
C CYS A 316 12.38 32.46 -4.96
N VAL A 317 11.70 33.25 -4.13
CA VAL A 317 12.31 33.91 -2.97
C VAL A 317 11.83 33.18 -1.72
N VAL A 318 12.75 32.82 -0.83
CA VAL A 318 12.42 32.09 0.40
C VAL A 318 12.96 32.81 1.63
N SER A 319 12.24 32.72 2.74
CA SER A 319 12.77 32.99 4.07
C SER A 319 13.11 31.69 4.78
N ILE A 320 14.00 31.77 5.76
CA ILE A 320 14.40 30.65 6.60
C ILE A 320 14.15 31.03 8.05
N ALA A 321 13.48 30.16 8.80
CA ALA A 321 13.31 30.25 10.23
C ALA A 321 13.80 28.97 10.91
N GLY A 322 14.18 29.06 12.18
CA GLY A 322 14.59 27.92 12.98
C GLY A 322 15.55 28.36 14.08
N ARG A 323 15.56 27.63 15.19
CA ARG A 323 16.45 27.88 16.31
C ARG A 323 17.41 26.70 16.45
N ILE A 324 18.71 26.97 16.49
CA ILE A 324 19.72 25.97 16.85
C ILE A 324 19.93 26.04 18.35
N ALA A 325 19.95 24.89 19.00
CA ALA A 325 20.22 24.76 20.43
C ALA A 325 21.21 23.64 20.70
N HIS A 326 22.11 23.91 21.63
CA HIS A 326 22.97 22.92 22.26
C HIS A 326 22.81 23.08 23.77
N GLU A 327 22.10 22.15 24.40
CA GLU A 327 21.57 22.33 25.76
C GLU A 327 22.48 21.75 26.86
N THR A 328 23.47 20.95 26.48
CA THR A 328 24.42 20.37 27.44
C THR A 328 25.52 21.38 27.80
N SER A 329 25.94 21.30 29.05
CA SER A 329 27.09 22.07 29.58
C SER A 329 28.40 21.32 29.43
N ALA A 330 28.35 20.00 29.24
CA ALA A 330 29.50 19.20 28.85
C ALA A 330 29.89 19.53 27.39
N GLY A 331 31.16 19.32 27.06
CA GLY A 331 31.68 19.64 25.73
C GLY A 331 32.02 21.11 25.54
N ASP A 332 32.22 21.51 24.29
CA ASP A 332 32.42 22.90 23.87
C ASP A 332 31.34 23.42 22.91
N GLY A 333 30.34 22.60 22.58
CA GLY A 333 29.22 23.00 21.75
C GLY A 333 29.46 22.82 20.26
N VAL A 334 28.48 23.26 19.46
CA VAL A 334 28.47 23.05 18.01
C VAL A 334 28.51 24.37 17.25
N ARG A 335 28.99 24.31 16.01
CA ARG A 335 28.82 25.41 15.05
C ARG A 335 27.76 25.02 14.04
N ALA A 336 26.93 25.98 13.69
CA ALA A 336 25.86 25.78 12.72
C ALA A 336 25.94 26.81 11.61
N PHE A 337 25.71 26.37 10.38
CA PHE A 337 25.81 27.19 9.17
C PHE A 337 24.58 27.02 8.29
N ILE A 338 24.14 28.11 7.68
CA ILE A 338 23.25 28.08 6.51
C ILE A 338 24.08 28.46 5.31
N VAL A 339 24.19 27.55 4.34
CA VAL A 339 25.03 27.71 3.16
C VAL A 339 24.18 27.58 1.91
N HIS A 340 24.28 28.56 1.03
CA HIS A 340 23.63 28.54 -0.27
C HIS A 340 24.62 28.06 -1.34
N SER A 341 24.19 27.18 -2.26
CA SER A 341 25.02 26.64 -3.35
C SER A 341 25.78 27.73 -4.14
N GLN A 342 25.07 28.78 -4.57
CA GLN A 342 25.63 29.89 -5.34
C GLN A 342 26.27 30.97 -4.45
N LEU A 343 25.55 31.44 -3.43
CA LEU A 343 25.94 32.61 -2.62
C LEU A 343 26.96 32.29 -1.51
N GLY A 344 27.11 31.02 -1.14
CA GLY A 344 27.91 30.61 0.01
C GLY A 344 27.18 30.85 1.33
N GLN A 345 27.96 31.05 2.40
CA GLN A 345 27.45 31.18 3.77
C GLN A 345 26.50 32.38 3.91
N LEU A 346 25.26 32.11 4.31
CA LEU A 346 24.24 33.12 4.63
C LEU A 346 24.24 33.48 6.11
N ARG A 347 24.44 32.49 6.99
CA ARG A 347 24.46 32.67 8.44
C ARG A 347 25.34 31.62 9.11
N THR A 348 26.00 32.01 10.19
CA THR A 348 26.73 31.10 11.08
C THR A 348 26.54 31.52 12.53
N VAL A 349 26.45 30.54 13.42
CA VAL A 349 26.43 30.75 14.87
C VAL A 349 27.20 29.63 15.56
N THR A 350 27.63 29.88 16.79
CA THR A 350 28.22 28.88 17.68
C THR A 350 27.39 28.86 18.95
N VAL A 351 26.93 27.68 19.38
CA VAL A 351 26.11 27.51 20.58
C VAL A 351 26.76 26.50 21.53
N HIS A 352 26.76 26.83 22.81
CA HIS A 352 27.23 25.97 23.90
C HIS A 352 26.43 26.31 25.14
N ASN A 353 25.73 25.32 25.71
CA ASN A 353 24.71 25.51 26.74
C ASN A 353 23.78 26.71 26.45
N SER A 354 23.40 26.88 25.19
CA SER A 354 22.70 28.06 24.68
C SER A 354 21.90 27.72 23.41
N ALA A 355 21.10 28.69 22.98
CA ALA A 355 20.30 28.54 21.77
C ALA A 355 20.13 29.87 21.05
N GLU A 356 20.34 29.86 19.74
CA GLU A 356 20.34 31.05 18.88
C GLU A 356 19.38 30.90 17.69
N ASP A 357 18.81 32.03 17.25
CA ASP A 357 17.98 32.07 16.05
C ASP A 357 18.87 31.88 14.81
N MET A 358 18.38 31.18 13.79
CA MET A 358 19.05 30.94 12.52
C MET A 358 18.26 31.55 11.36
N ARG A 359 17.53 32.63 11.62
CA ARG A 359 16.70 33.32 10.63
C ARG A 359 17.49 33.91 9.46
N VAL A 360 16.99 33.72 8.24
CA VAL A 360 17.36 34.49 7.05
C VAL A 360 16.08 35.11 6.49
N THR A 361 16.01 36.44 6.46
CA THR A 361 14.77 37.17 6.14
C THR A 361 14.30 36.88 4.72
N SER A 362 15.21 36.85 3.75
CA SER A 362 14.92 36.44 2.39
C SER A 362 16.21 36.06 1.65
N THR A 363 16.10 35.12 0.72
CA THR A 363 17.14 34.81 -0.29
C THR A 363 16.46 34.34 -1.56
N VAL A 364 17.01 34.70 -2.72
CA VAL A 364 16.57 34.21 -4.02
C VAL A 364 17.22 32.85 -4.26
N VAL A 365 16.45 31.87 -4.73
CA VAL A 365 16.93 30.55 -5.15
C VAL A 365 16.46 30.25 -6.56
N LYS A 366 17.29 29.59 -7.37
CA LYS A 366 16.88 29.01 -8.66
C LYS A 366 16.56 27.53 -8.50
N SER A 367 15.76 26.99 -9.41
CA SER A 367 15.50 25.55 -9.48
C SER A 367 16.81 24.75 -9.46
N GLY A 368 16.92 23.82 -8.51
CA GLY A 368 18.11 23.01 -8.29
C GLY A 368 19.17 23.60 -7.35
N ASP A 369 19.07 24.87 -6.94
CA ASP A 369 19.94 25.41 -5.90
C ASP A 369 19.74 24.71 -4.56
N THR A 370 20.80 24.68 -3.75
CA THR A 370 20.75 24.06 -2.42
C THR A 370 20.84 25.09 -1.31
N LEU A 371 20.07 24.84 -0.26
CA LEU A 371 20.26 25.44 1.06
C LEU A 371 20.68 24.32 2.02
N ASP A 372 21.92 24.40 2.47
CA ASP A 372 22.58 23.40 3.31
C ASP A 372 22.64 23.91 4.75
N PHE A 373 22.02 23.14 5.65
CA PHE A 373 21.99 23.37 7.09
C PHE A 373 23.02 22.44 7.72
N VAL A 374 24.21 22.98 7.93
CA VAL A 374 25.40 22.25 8.34
C VAL A 374 25.58 22.41 9.84
N VAL A 375 25.84 21.31 10.55
CA VAL A 375 26.27 21.34 11.95
C VAL A 375 27.53 20.51 12.09
N ASP A 376 28.60 21.14 12.57
CA ASP A 376 29.86 20.47 12.88
C ASP A 376 30.22 20.60 14.36
N TYR A 377 31.10 19.71 14.79
CA TYR A 377 31.71 19.76 16.11
C TYR A 377 32.73 20.91 16.18
N ARG A 378 33.16 21.27 17.39
CA ARG A 378 34.20 22.28 17.59
C ARG A 378 35.57 21.64 17.79
N ALA A 379 36.13 21.70 19.00
CA ALA A 379 37.47 21.20 19.30
C ALA A 379 37.42 19.87 20.06
N ASN A 380 36.36 19.59 20.82
CA ASN A 380 36.17 18.31 21.49
C ASN A 380 34.93 17.59 20.94
N LEU A 381 34.93 16.26 21.06
CA LEU A 381 33.86 15.38 20.56
C LEU A 381 32.80 15.05 21.60
N ASN A 382 32.85 15.74 22.73
CA ASN A 382 32.08 15.35 23.89
C ASN A 382 30.75 16.09 23.89
N SER A 383 29.65 15.35 23.78
CA SER A 383 28.29 15.88 23.91
C SER A 383 27.89 16.89 22.82
N ASP A 384 28.19 16.61 21.55
CA ASP A 384 27.84 17.47 20.40
C ASP A 384 26.40 17.23 19.88
N GLU A 385 25.48 16.80 20.75
CA GLU A 385 24.07 16.77 20.40
C GLU A 385 23.49 18.17 20.19
N PHE A 386 22.60 18.30 19.22
CA PHE A 386 21.94 19.56 18.93
C PHE A 386 20.47 19.38 18.58
N LYS A 387 19.70 20.46 18.71
CA LYS A 387 18.32 20.58 18.22
C LYS A 387 18.24 21.68 17.19
N TRP A 388 17.84 21.32 15.98
CA TRP A 388 17.59 22.27 14.90
C TRP A 388 16.75 21.66 13.78
N SER A 389 15.56 22.22 13.59
CA SER A 389 14.64 21.88 12.51
C SER A 389 14.29 23.16 11.75
N PRO A 390 15.01 23.49 10.67
CA PRO A 390 14.72 24.69 9.87
C PRO A 390 13.38 24.58 9.15
N VAL A 391 12.71 25.71 8.98
CA VAL A 391 11.50 25.90 8.18
C VAL A 391 11.81 26.90 7.08
N ILE A 392 11.55 26.52 5.83
CA ILE A 392 11.72 27.37 4.66
C ILE A 392 10.34 27.78 4.17
N THR A 393 10.12 29.07 3.99
CA THR A 393 8.84 29.61 3.52
C THR A 393 9.05 30.37 2.22
N GLU A 394 8.30 30.00 1.19
CA GLU A 394 8.26 30.75 -0.07
C GLU A 394 7.49 32.07 0.12
N LEU A 395 8.14 33.17 -0.28
CA LEU A 395 7.61 34.52 -0.21
C LEU A 395 6.99 34.91 -1.55
N ASN A 396 5.78 35.48 -1.52
CA ASN A 396 5.12 36.01 -2.71
C ASN A 396 5.77 37.34 -3.16
N THR A 397 6.40 37.35 -4.34
CA THR A 397 7.01 38.56 -4.93
C THR A 397 6.06 39.39 -5.80
N ALA A 398 4.81 38.95 -5.99
CA ALA A 398 3.82 39.60 -6.85
C ALA A 398 2.80 40.49 -6.09
N ALA A 399 2.86 40.55 -4.75
CA ALA A 399 1.94 41.37 -3.96
C ALA A 399 2.40 42.84 -3.92
N ALA A 400 1.94 43.63 -4.89
CA ALA A 400 1.81 45.07 -4.70
C ALA A 400 0.94 45.33 -3.46
N ALA A 401 1.50 46.02 -2.44
CA ALA A 401 0.79 46.57 -1.29
C ALA A 401 -0.20 45.62 -0.56
N GLY A 402 0.32 44.63 0.16
CA GLY A 402 -0.45 43.79 1.07
C GLY A 402 0.44 42.78 1.80
N ALA A 403 0.08 42.39 3.03
CA ALA A 403 0.87 41.48 3.87
C ALA A 403 1.31 40.20 3.11
N PRO A 404 2.51 39.65 3.38
CA PRO A 404 3.04 38.51 2.66
C PRO A 404 2.10 37.30 2.75
N VAL A 405 1.59 36.85 1.60
CA VAL A 405 0.80 35.63 1.50
C VAL A 405 1.76 34.43 1.43
N LEU A 406 1.61 33.50 2.37
CA LEU A 406 2.37 32.25 2.42
C LEU A 406 2.03 31.39 1.19
N VAL A 407 3.02 31.11 0.33
CA VAL A 407 2.82 30.32 -0.90
C VAL A 407 3.03 28.83 -0.65
N LYS A 408 4.14 28.48 -0.02
CA LYS A 408 4.51 27.10 0.33
C LYS A 408 5.49 27.09 1.50
N GLU A 409 5.42 26.06 2.32
CA GLU A 409 6.31 25.81 3.46
C GLU A 409 6.99 24.44 3.30
N TRP A 410 8.27 24.35 3.66
CA TRP A 410 9.03 23.11 3.83
C TRP A 410 9.56 23.06 5.26
N ASP A 411 9.15 22.07 6.02
CA ASP A 411 9.42 21.95 7.45
C ASP A 411 10.30 20.72 7.68
N ALA A 412 11.56 20.94 8.07
CA ALA A 412 12.54 19.86 8.18
C ALA A 412 12.18 18.79 9.22
N LYS A 413 11.27 19.09 10.18
CA LYS A 413 10.77 18.13 11.15
C LYS A 413 9.59 17.34 10.59
N LYS A 414 8.60 18.00 10.00
CA LYS A 414 7.41 17.34 9.42
C LYS A 414 7.76 16.51 8.19
N ASP A 415 8.72 16.96 7.40
CA ASP A 415 9.13 16.33 6.14
C ASP A 415 10.19 15.22 6.32
N PHE A 416 10.59 14.94 7.58
CA PHE A 416 11.65 14.00 7.89
C PHE A 416 11.24 12.55 7.63
N ARG A 417 11.97 11.88 6.74
CA ARG A 417 11.69 10.49 6.31
C ARG A 417 12.94 9.79 5.79
N GLY A 418 12.90 8.46 5.86
CA GLY A 418 13.90 7.57 5.27
C GLY A 418 13.69 7.36 3.77
N VAL A 419 14.71 6.82 3.09
CA VAL A 419 14.59 6.29 1.71
C VAL A 419 13.84 4.94 1.72
N ASP A 420 13.75 4.27 2.88
CA ASP A 420 13.14 2.94 3.03
C ASP A 420 11.61 2.97 3.26
N MET A 421 10.89 3.85 2.57
CA MET A 421 9.60 3.39 2.06
C MET A 421 9.94 2.69 0.75
N PRO A 422 9.83 1.35 0.63
CA PRO A 422 10.04 0.70 -0.63
C PRO A 422 9.05 1.31 -1.62
N SER A 423 9.51 2.23 -2.46
CA SER A 423 8.84 2.49 -3.71
C SER A 423 9.04 1.19 -4.47
N LEU A 424 8.00 0.36 -4.50
CA LEU A 424 7.98 -0.76 -5.42
C LEU A 424 8.36 -0.18 -6.78
N PRO A 425 9.42 -0.67 -7.44
CA PRO A 425 9.78 -0.13 -8.74
C PRO A 425 8.54 -0.23 -9.62
N PRO A 426 8.22 0.83 -10.38
CA PRO A 426 6.97 0.90 -11.11
C PRO A 426 6.80 -0.35 -11.95
N LEU A 427 5.56 -0.86 -11.95
CA LEU A 427 5.21 -2.04 -12.72
C LEU A 427 5.50 -1.79 -14.21
N GLN A 428 6.06 -2.80 -14.88
CA GLN A 428 6.20 -2.79 -16.34
C GLN A 428 4.83 -2.89 -17.02
N PRO A 429 4.66 -2.51 -18.31
CA PRO A 429 3.35 -2.47 -18.97
C PRO A 429 2.50 -3.73 -18.80
N TRP A 430 3.09 -4.91 -18.99
CA TRP A 430 2.39 -6.18 -18.77
C TRP A 430 2.03 -6.43 -17.31
N GLU A 431 2.89 -6.05 -16.38
CA GLU A 431 2.63 -6.16 -14.93
C GLU A 431 1.49 -5.22 -14.50
N GLN A 432 1.42 -4.02 -15.10
CA GLN A 432 0.32 -3.07 -14.90
C GLN A 432 -1.00 -3.63 -15.42
N LEU A 433 -1.02 -4.22 -16.62
CA LEU A 433 -2.23 -4.85 -17.14
C LEU A 433 -2.72 -5.97 -16.22
N VAL A 434 -1.80 -6.82 -15.71
CA VAL A 434 -2.17 -7.85 -14.74
C VAL A 434 -2.78 -7.22 -13.48
N GLN A 435 -2.18 -6.16 -12.94
CA GLN A 435 -2.72 -5.47 -11.78
C GLN A 435 -4.12 -4.88 -12.04
N VAL A 436 -4.35 -4.29 -13.22
CA VAL A 436 -5.66 -3.77 -13.63
C VAL A 436 -6.70 -4.90 -13.66
N LEU A 437 -6.35 -6.05 -14.24
CA LEU A 437 -7.23 -7.21 -14.28
C LEU A 437 -7.51 -7.79 -12.89
N LEU A 438 -6.48 -7.87 -12.02
CA LEU A 438 -6.66 -8.28 -10.62
C LEU A 438 -7.55 -7.33 -9.81
N SER A 439 -7.62 -6.06 -10.22
CA SER A 439 -8.47 -5.05 -9.58
C SER A 439 -9.92 -5.08 -10.07
N ALA A 440 -10.24 -5.89 -11.08
CA ALA A 440 -11.58 -5.98 -11.64
C ALA A 440 -12.52 -6.77 -10.72
N ASN A 441 -13.80 -6.36 -10.68
CA ASN A 441 -14.83 -7.12 -9.97
C ASN A 441 -14.92 -8.56 -10.44
N GLU A 442 -14.62 -8.85 -11.70
CA GLU A 442 -14.65 -10.22 -12.22
C GLU A 442 -13.64 -11.15 -11.52
N PHE A 443 -12.52 -10.62 -11.01
CA PHE A 443 -11.58 -11.41 -10.22
C PHE A 443 -12.07 -11.67 -8.79
N LEU A 444 -12.90 -10.77 -8.27
CA LEU A 444 -13.34 -10.74 -6.87
C LEU A 444 -14.61 -11.56 -6.62
N PHE A 445 -15.30 -11.99 -7.67
CA PHE A 445 -16.60 -12.65 -7.59
C PHE A 445 -16.59 -13.96 -8.38
N VAL A 446 -17.32 -14.96 -7.87
CA VAL A 446 -17.62 -16.23 -8.55
C VAL A 446 -19.04 -16.17 -9.10
N ASP A 447 -19.22 -16.69 -10.32
CA ASP A 447 -20.42 -16.55 -11.15
C ASP A 447 -21.23 -17.83 -11.37
#